data_AF-M1CJY9-F1
#
_entry.id   AF-M1CJY9-F1
#
_cell.length_a   1.000
_cell.length_b   1.000
_cell.length_c   1.000
_cell.angle_alpha   90.00
_cell.angle_beta   90.00
_cell.angle_gamma   90.00
#
_symmetry.space_group_name_H-M   'P 1'
#
loop_
_entity.id
_entity.type
_entity.pdbx_description
1 polymer ?
#
loop_
_entity_poly.entity_id
_entity_poly.type
_entity_poly.pdbx_seq_one_letter_code
_entity_poly.pdbx_strand_id
1 'polypeptide(L)'
;MVEDDGELQFLSALRSFKRRVAYSNVGYDHVVGWRTSSIRRNNELPKWEDSCNEKYPHIVYEEHCKACEGEQGESVLKEDDSLDKLEENLVTGLSRVSWDKVDVSFHRSRRRFAAHTVIQVKDQKIDAEGADVIQHMIDNFIV
;
A
#
# COMPACT_ATOMS: atom_id res chain seq x y z
N MET A 1 -17.52 4.52 2.30
CA MET A 1 -16.15 4.07 1.91
C MET A 1 -16.17 2.66 1.35
N VAL A 2 -16.85 1.70 1.97
CA VAL A 2 -17.06 0.37 1.37
C VAL A 2 -18.03 0.43 0.19
N GLU A 3 -19.08 1.23 0.32
CA GLU A 3 -20.04 1.52 -0.74
C GLU A 3 -20.29 3.03 -0.82
N ASP A 4 -20.90 3.46 -1.93
CA ASP A 4 -21.37 4.82 -2.12
C ASP A 4 -22.72 4.99 -1.39
N ASP A 5 -22.92 6.10 -0.69
CA ASP A 5 -24.13 6.37 0.07
C ASP A 5 -24.61 7.81 -0.16
N GLY A 6 -25.75 7.98 -0.85
CA GLY A 6 -26.28 9.29 -1.22
C GLY A 6 -25.26 10.15 -1.97
N GLU A 7 -24.84 11.25 -1.34
CA GLU A 7 -23.83 12.18 -1.87
C GLU A 7 -22.38 11.72 -1.61
N LEU A 8 -22.17 10.69 -0.79
CA LEU A 8 -20.85 10.16 -0.43
C LEU A 8 -20.39 9.10 -1.44
N GLN A 9 -19.94 9.56 -2.61
CA GLN A 9 -19.57 8.73 -3.76
C GLN A 9 -18.10 8.29 -3.76
N PHE A 10 -17.62 7.69 -2.66
CA PHE A 10 -16.19 7.33 -2.52
C PHE A 10 -15.69 6.35 -3.59
N LEU A 11 -16.36 5.22 -3.81
CA LEU A 11 -15.92 4.22 -4.78
C LEU A 11 -16.09 4.73 -6.22
N SER A 12 -17.18 5.43 -6.50
CA SER A 12 -17.38 6.05 -7.82
C SER A 12 -16.32 7.10 -8.13
N ALA A 13 -15.97 7.95 -7.16
CA ALA A 13 -14.85 8.89 -7.31
C ALA A 13 -13.52 8.14 -7.50
N LEU A 14 -13.25 7.09 -6.72
CA LEU A 14 -12.04 6.28 -6.86
C LEU A 14 -11.95 5.61 -8.25
N ARG A 15 -13.07 5.17 -8.83
CA ARG A 15 -13.14 4.61 -10.19
C ARG A 15 -12.83 5.63 -11.28
N SER A 16 -13.09 6.92 -11.05
CA SER A 16 -12.85 7.98 -12.05
C SER A 16 -11.38 8.18 -12.38
N PHE A 17 -10.46 7.80 -11.48
CA PHE A 17 -9.02 7.84 -11.74
C PHE A 17 -8.63 6.83 -12.82
N LYS A 18 -7.81 7.25 -13.79
CA LYS A 18 -7.31 6.34 -14.85
C LYS A 18 -6.32 5.31 -14.31
N ARG A 19 -5.56 5.69 -13.29
CA ARG A 19 -4.52 4.89 -12.65
C ARG A 19 -4.57 5.14 -11.14
N ARG A 20 -4.42 4.08 -10.36
CA ARG A 20 -4.40 4.11 -8.89
C ARG A 20 -3.16 3.35 -8.44
N VAL A 21 -2.32 4.00 -7.65
CA VAL A 21 -1.08 3.41 -7.15
C VAL A 21 -1.02 3.61 -5.64
N ALA A 22 -0.65 2.57 -4.90
CA ALA A 22 -0.50 2.58 -3.46
C ALA A 22 0.92 2.20 -3.06
N TYR A 23 1.64 3.12 -2.44
CA TYR A 23 2.95 2.85 -1.84
C TYR A 23 2.75 2.50 -0.36
N SER A 24 3.14 1.29 0.01
CA SER A 24 2.95 0.75 1.35
C SER A 24 4.30 0.49 1.99
N ASN A 25 4.55 1.07 3.16
CA ASN A 25 5.69 0.65 3.95
C ASN A 25 5.40 -0.72 4.56
N VAL A 26 6.22 -1.72 4.27
CA VAL A 26 5.99 -3.08 4.74
C VAL A 26 6.65 -3.39 6.07
N GLY A 27 7.60 -2.57 6.54
CA GLY A 27 8.31 -2.89 7.78
C GLY A 27 8.98 -1.72 8.48
N TYR A 28 9.44 -1.99 9.70
CA TYR A 28 10.24 -1.08 10.51
C TYR A 28 9.62 0.31 10.72
N ASP A 29 8.32 0.40 11.01
CA ASP A 29 7.68 1.68 11.32
C ASP A 29 7.19 1.70 12.78
N HIS A 30 7.51 2.76 13.52
CA HIS A 30 6.98 2.94 14.87
C HIS A 30 5.67 3.73 14.89
N VAL A 31 5.30 4.38 13.79
CA VAL A 31 4.12 5.26 13.69
C VAL A 31 2.90 4.47 13.22
N VAL A 32 3.06 3.65 12.18
CA VAL A 32 1.95 2.89 11.58
C VAL A 32 2.30 1.42 11.36
N GLY A 33 1.41 0.51 11.77
CA GLY A 33 1.56 -0.91 11.48
C GLY A 33 1.20 -1.24 10.02
N TRP A 34 1.58 -2.43 9.56
CA TRP A 34 1.30 -2.86 8.17
C TRP A 34 -0.20 -2.86 7.83
N ARG A 35 -1.08 -3.15 8.81
CA ARG A 35 -2.54 -3.14 8.66
C ARG A 35 -3.10 -1.79 8.22
N THR A 36 -2.42 -0.70 8.56
CA THR A 36 -2.85 0.66 8.21
C THR A 36 -2.00 1.29 7.11
N SER A 37 -0.87 0.69 6.76
CA SER A 37 -0.01 1.16 5.65
C SER A 37 -0.28 0.44 4.33
N SER A 38 -0.94 -0.72 4.34
CA SER A 38 -1.17 -1.57 3.17
C SER A 38 -2.65 -1.85 2.93
N ILE A 39 -3.01 -1.97 1.66
CA ILE A 39 -4.34 -2.45 1.21
C ILE A 39 -4.31 -3.95 0.88
N ARG A 40 -3.33 -4.68 1.40
CA ARG A 40 -3.19 -6.15 1.26
C ARG A 40 -3.77 -6.84 2.48
N ARG A 41 -4.30 -8.04 2.27
CA ARG A 41 -4.60 -8.95 3.38
C ARG A 41 -3.32 -9.52 3.99
N ASN A 42 -3.43 -9.99 5.24
CA ASN A 42 -2.35 -10.69 5.95
C ASN A 42 -1.63 -11.74 5.11
N ASN A 43 -2.40 -12.57 4.39
CA ASN A 43 -1.92 -13.68 3.57
C ASN A 43 -1.42 -13.26 2.18
N GLU A 44 -1.63 -12.01 1.79
CA GLU A 44 -1.17 -11.39 0.53
C GLU A 44 0.11 -10.57 0.73
N LEU A 45 0.59 -10.41 1.97
CA LEU A 45 1.82 -9.71 2.25
C LEU A 45 3.00 -10.49 1.64
N PRO A 46 3.88 -9.83 0.85
CA PRO A 46 5.04 -10.49 0.29
C PRO A 46 5.97 -10.97 1.42
N LYS A 47 6.58 -12.13 1.22
CA LYS A 47 7.70 -12.56 2.07
C LYS A 47 8.87 -11.63 1.74
N TRP A 48 9.43 -10.98 2.76
CA TRP A 48 10.50 -10.01 2.54
C TRP A 48 11.74 -10.70 1.99
N GLU A 49 12.08 -10.38 0.75
CA GLU A 49 13.39 -10.65 0.16
C GLU A 49 14.11 -9.31 0.00
N ASP A 50 15.44 -9.36 0.00
CA ASP A 50 16.23 -8.16 -0.29
C ASP A 50 15.88 -7.67 -1.70
N SER A 51 15.73 -6.36 -1.86
CA SER A 51 15.48 -5.78 -3.18
C SER A 51 16.62 -6.12 -4.14
N CYS A 52 16.27 -6.62 -5.33
CA CYS A 52 17.22 -6.85 -6.41
C CYS A 52 17.39 -5.60 -7.31
N ASN A 53 16.70 -4.51 -7.00
CA ASN A 53 16.67 -3.31 -7.83
C ASN A 53 17.82 -2.36 -7.45
N GLU A 54 18.85 -2.30 -8.30
CA GLU A 54 20.00 -1.42 -8.08
C GLU A 54 19.63 0.08 -8.14
N LYS A 55 18.59 0.43 -8.90
CA LYS A 55 18.16 1.83 -9.06
C LYS A 55 17.27 2.30 -7.91
N TYR A 56 16.41 1.43 -7.41
CA TYR A 56 15.48 1.72 -6.31
C TYR A 56 15.59 0.68 -5.20
N PRO A 57 16.66 0.74 -4.38
CA PRO A 57 16.95 -0.27 -3.39
C PRO A 57 15.89 -0.39 -2.27
N HIS A 58 15.01 0.58 -2.08
CA HIS A 58 13.94 0.46 -1.07
C HIS A 58 12.63 -0.12 -1.64
N ILE A 59 12.51 -0.29 -2.95
CA ILE A 59 11.36 -0.95 -3.58
C ILE A 59 11.58 -2.46 -3.53
N VAL A 60 10.76 -3.17 -2.74
CA VAL A 60 10.95 -4.61 -2.49
C VAL A 60 9.98 -5.50 -3.25
N TYR A 61 8.78 -5.00 -3.56
CA TYR A 61 7.80 -5.76 -4.33
C TYR A 61 6.86 -4.82 -5.08
N GLU A 62 6.50 -5.20 -6.30
CA GLU A 62 5.57 -4.46 -7.15
C GLU A 62 4.57 -5.43 -7.76
N GLU A 63 3.30 -5.05 -7.75
CA GLU A 63 2.23 -5.87 -8.30
C GLU A 63 1.17 -5.00 -8.96
N HIS A 64 0.78 -5.38 -10.17
CA HIS A 64 -0.41 -4.84 -10.81
C HIS A 64 -1.61 -5.76 -10.56
N CYS A 65 -2.53 -5.32 -9.70
CA CYS A 65 -3.78 -6.01 -9.44
C CYS A 65 -4.87 -5.48 -10.38
N LYS A 66 -5.51 -6.38 -11.13
CA LYS A 66 -6.73 -6.07 -11.86
C LYS A 66 -7.91 -5.92 -10.90
N ALA A 67 -8.94 -5.20 -11.34
CA ALA A 67 -10.19 -5.13 -10.60
C ALA A 67 -10.77 -6.54 -10.41
N CYS A 68 -11.12 -6.89 -9.19
CA CYS A 68 -11.83 -8.12 -8.89
C CYS A 68 -13.32 -7.90 -9.21
N GLU A 69 -13.80 -8.47 -10.31
CA GLU A 69 -15.22 -8.59 -10.58
C GLU A 69 -15.74 -9.74 -9.69
N GLY A 70 -16.53 -9.37 -8.69
CA GLY A 70 -16.78 -10.20 -7.52
C GLY A 70 -17.26 -11.61 -7.87
N GLU A 71 -16.54 -12.61 -7.34
CA GLU A 71 -17.05 -13.89 -6.84
C GLU A 71 -15.83 -14.75 -6.42
N GLN A 72 -15.26 -14.48 -5.25
CA GLN A 72 -14.63 -15.53 -4.44
C GLN A 72 -14.19 -15.04 -3.07
N GLY A 73 -14.62 -15.79 -2.06
CA GLY A 73 -14.13 -15.73 -0.70
C GLY A 73 -15.19 -15.28 0.29
N GLU A 74 -16.16 -16.15 0.59
CA GLU A 74 -16.64 -16.21 1.98
C GLU A 74 -15.40 -16.47 2.84
N SER A 75 -14.81 -15.41 3.39
CA SER A 75 -13.89 -15.57 4.50
C SER A 75 -14.73 -16.13 5.65
N VAL A 76 -14.54 -17.40 5.96
CA VAL A 76 -15.05 -18.02 7.18
C VAL A 76 -14.37 -17.32 8.35
N LEU A 77 -14.87 -16.14 8.72
CA LEU A 77 -14.43 -15.41 9.90
C LEU A 77 -15.37 -15.79 11.03
N LYS A 78 -14.77 -16.38 12.07
CA LYS A 78 -15.41 -16.63 13.34
C LYS A 78 -15.89 -15.29 13.93
N GLU A 79 -17.06 -15.30 14.55
CA GLU A 79 -17.90 -14.16 14.94
C GLU A 79 -17.30 -13.09 15.87
N ASP A 80 -16.00 -13.06 16.16
CA ASP A 80 -15.52 -12.45 17.41
C ASP A 80 -14.75 -11.12 17.33
N ASP A 81 -14.51 -10.52 16.14
CA ASP A 81 -13.91 -9.16 16.13
C ASP A 81 -14.48 -8.21 15.06
N SER A 82 -15.12 -7.14 15.53
CA SER A 82 -15.77 -6.14 14.68
C SER A 82 -14.79 -5.36 13.79
N LEU A 83 -13.53 -5.24 14.23
CA LEU A 83 -12.48 -4.51 13.52
C LEU A 83 -11.95 -5.29 12.32
N ASP A 84 -11.66 -6.58 12.50
CA ASP A 84 -11.19 -7.44 11.40
C ASP A 84 -12.26 -7.51 10.28
N LYS A 85 -13.55 -7.59 10.65
CA LYS A 85 -14.64 -7.55 9.67
C LYS A 85 -14.72 -6.21 8.92
N LEU A 86 -14.48 -5.10 9.60
CA LEU A 86 -14.47 -3.77 8.98
C LEU A 86 -13.28 -3.63 8.01
N GLU A 87 -12.08 -4.04 8.45
CA GLU A 87 -10.86 -4.06 7.62
C GLU A 87 -11.08 -4.89 6.34
N GLU A 88 -11.62 -6.11 6.48
CA GLU A 88 -11.91 -6.97 5.32
C GLU A 88 -12.94 -6.37 4.37
N ASN A 89 -13.99 -5.73 4.88
CA ASN A 89 -14.96 -5.02 4.04
C ASN A 89 -14.31 -3.86 3.28
N LEU A 90 -13.39 -3.13 3.91
CA LEU A 90 -12.67 -2.03 3.26
C LEU A 90 -11.72 -2.55 2.18
N VAL A 91 -10.89 -3.55 2.49
CA VAL A 91 -9.95 -4.16 1.52
C VAL A 91 -10.70 -4.79 0.35
N THR A 92 -11.83 -5.45 0.63
CA THR A 92 -12.72 -6.01 -0.40
C THR A 92 -13.39 -4.93 -1.26
N GLY A 93 -13.81 -3.82 -0.67
CA GLY A 93 -14.32 -2.67 -1.43
C GLY A 93 -13.27 -2.09 -2.37
N LEU A 94 -12.03 -1.91 -1.87
CA LEU A 94 -10.91 -1.38 -2.64
C LEU A 94 -10.43 -2.33 -3.75
N SER A 95 -10.58 -3.65 -3.60
CA SER A 95 -10.19 -4.61 -4.64
C SER A 95 -11.11 -4.61 -5.87
N ARG A 96 -12.28 -3.95 -5.81
CA ARG A 96 -13.21 -3.78 -6.94
C ARG A 96 -12.69 -2.81 -8.02
N VAL A 97 -11.51 -2.23 -7.83
CA VAL A 97 -10.80 -1.41 -8.82
C VAL A 97 -9.36 -1.87 -8.98
N SER A 98 -8.73 -1.55 -10.10
CA SER A 98 -7.33 -1.89 -10.34
C SER A 98 -6.39 -1.03 -9.50
N TRP A 99 -5.27 -1.63 -9.07
CA TRP A 99 -4.21 -0.98 -8.29
C TRP A 99 -2.83 -1.42 -8.75
N ASP A 100 -1.91 -0.47 -8.85
CA ASP A 100 -0.48 -0.75 -8.78
C ASP A 100 -0.08 -0.69 -7.29
N LYS A 101 0.32 -1.81 -6.71
CA LYS A 101 0.76 -1.88 -5.30
C LYS A 101 2.28 -1.94 -5.28
N VAL A 102 2.89 -0.98 -4.58
CA VAL A 102 4.34 -0.88 -4.43
C VAL A 102 4.68 -0.99 -2.96
N ASP A 103 5.45 -2.00 -2.61
CA ASP A 103 5.89 -2.27 -1.26
C ASP A 103 7.30 -1.72 -1.05
N VAL A 104 7.46 -0.94 0.00
CA VAL A 104 8.67 -0.18 0.34
C VAL A 104 9.22 -0.67 1.68
N SER A 105 10.54 -0.87 1.76
CA SER A 105 11.19 -1.30 3.00
C SER A 105 12.50 -0.58 3.24
N PHE A 106 12.63 0.03 4.42
CA PHE A 106 13.85 0.69 4.90
C PHE A 106 14.65 -0.22 5.84
N HIS A 107 14.50 -1.55 5.79
CA HIS A 107 15.12 -2.46 6.77
C HIS A 107 16.65 -2.37 6.89
N ARG A 108 17.34 -1.98 5.79
CA ARG A 108 18.79 -1.73 5.71
C ARG A 108 19.19 -0.30 6.09
N SER A 109 18.23 0.60 6.23
CA SER A 109 18.44 2.01 6.55
C SER A 109 18.91 2.24 7.98
N ARG A 110 19.72 3.29 8.18
CA ARG A 110 20.13 3.70 9.53
C ARG A 110 18.94 4.20 10.36
N ARG A 111 17.95 4.77 9.68
CA ARG A 111 16.72 5.32 10.26
C ARG A 111 15.51 4.45 9.99
N ARG A 112 15.69 3.13 9.86
CA ARG A 112 14.62 2.19 9.51
C ARG A 112 13.33 2.43 10.29
N PHE A 113 13.40 2.60 11.61
CA PHE A 113 12.24 2.83 12.48
C PHE A 113 11.41 4.07 12.11
N ALA A 114 11.97 5.06 11.42
CA ALA A 114 11.31 6.28 10.97
C ALA A 114 10.81 6.18 9.51
N ALA A 115 10.60 4.97 8.98
CA ALA A 115 10.16 4.73 7.60
C ALA A 115 8.99 5.62 7.15
N HIS A 116 7.99 5.86 8.01
CA HIS A 116 6.88 6.79 7.74
C HIS A 116 7.32 8.19 7.32
N THR A 117 8.41 8.69 7.91
CA THR A 117 8.97 10.01 7.60
C THR A 117 9.93 9.94 6.43
N VAL A 118 10.79 8.90 6.40
CA VAL A 118 11.83 8.75 5.37
C VAL A 118 11.20 8.64 3.98
N ILE A 119 10.10 7.91 3.82
CA ILE A 119 9.41 7.76 2.53
C ILE A 119 8.89 9.09 1.95
N GLN A 120 8.62 10.08 2.80
CA GLN A 120 8.08 11.39 2.39
C GLN A 120 9.18 12.37 1.97
N VAL A 121 10.44 12.09 2.32
CA VAL A 121 11.62 12.93 1.99
C VAL A 121 11.38 14.42 2.30
N LYS A 122 10.91 14.72 3.52
CA LYS A 122 10.54 16.09 3.92
C LYS A 122 11.76 16.99 4.10
N ASP A 123 12.85 16.44 4.63
CA ASP A 123 14.14 17.13 4.72
C ASP A 123 15.20 16.32 3.98
N GLN A 124 15.70 16.86 2.87
CA GLN A 124 16.67 16.19 2.00
C GLN A 124 17.95 15.77 2.73
N LYS A 125 18.37 16.45 3.81
CA LYS A 125 19.57 16.08 4.57
C LYS A 125 19.33 14.90 5.51
N ILE A 126 18.10 14.77 5.99
CA ILE A 126 17.70 13.85 7.05
C ILE A 126 17.10 12.57 6.46
N ASP A 127 16.30 12.73 5.42
CA ASP A 127 15.45 11.71 4.80
C ASP A 127 15.95 11.31 3.41
N ALA A 128 17.23 11.60 3.10
CA ALA A 128 17.88 11.30 1.81
C ALA A 128 17.73 9.84 1.39
N GLU A 129 17.67 8.92 2.35
CA GLU A 129 17.53 7.49 2.09
C GLU A 129 16.20 7.13 1.40
N GLY A 130 15.15 7.96 1.51
CA GLY A 130 13.88 7.75 0.79
C GLY A 130 13.85 8.34 -0.62
N ALA A 131 14.92 8.99 -1.08
CA ALA A 131 14.95 9.70 -2.36
C ALA A 131 14.72 8.77 -3.57
N ASP A 132 15.16 7.51 -3.47
CA ASP A 132 14.95 6.52 -4.53
C ASP A 132 13.47 6.15 -4.70
N VAL A 133 12.69 6.12 -3.61
CA VAL A 133 11.23 5.91 -3.67
C VAL A 133 10.53 7.07 -4.39
N ILE A 134 10.95 8.31 -4.12
CA ILE A 134 10.44 9.49 -4.84
C ILE A 134 10.86 9.45 -6.31
N GLN A 135 12.10 9.05 -6.61
CA GLN A 135 12.55 8.90 -7.98
C GLN A 135 11.76 7.80 -8.71
N HIS A 136 11.44 6.70 -8.04
CA HIS A 136 10.58 5.66 -8.58
C HIS A 136 9.19 6.20 -8.94
N MET A 137 8.59 7.03 -8.08
CA MET A 137 7.32 7.70 -8.37
C MET A 137 7.43 8.62 -9.59
N ILE A 138 8.47 9.45 -9.65
CA ILE A 138 8.71 10.36 -10.79
C ILE A 138 8.81 9.56 -12.09
N ASP A 139 9.69 8.56 -12.14
CA ASP A 139 9.95 7.81 -13.35
C ASP A 139 8.75 6.98 -13.83
N ASN A 140 7.86 6.58 -12.92
CA ASN A 140 6.64 5.85 -13.26
C ASN A 140 5.44 6.75 -13.55
N PHE A 141 5.43 8.01 -13.11
CA PHE A 141 4.28 8.92 -13.23
C PHE A 141 4.49 10.10 -14.19
N ILE A 142 5.68 10.27 -14.74
CA ILE A 142 5.88 11.18 -15.87
C ILE A 142 5.00 10.71 -17.04
N VAL A 143 4.08 11.59 -17.45
CA VAL A 143 3.17 11.44 -18.60
C VAL A 143 3.78 12.16 -19.81
#